data_AF-A0A8H3B776-F1
#
_entry.id   AF-A0A8H3B776-F1
#
_cell.length_a   1.000
_cell.length_b   1.000
_cell.length_c   1.000
_cell.angle_alpha   90.00
_cell.angle_beta   90.00
_cell.angle_gamma   90.00
#
_symmetry.space_group_name_H-M   'P 1'
#
loop_
_entity.id
_entity.type
_entity.pdbx_description
1 polymer ?
#
loop_
_entity_poly.entity_id
_entity_poly.type
_entity_poly.pdbx_seq_one_letter_code
_entity_poly.pdbx_strand_id
1 'polypeptide(L)'
;MFPIQSPGGFVELYSLVSARDDLIPAEVHGSLARAGKVKSQTPKVEKQEKKKTPKGRAKKRLLYTRRFVNVTTLPGGKRRMNPNPEK
;
A
#
# COMPACT_ATOMS: atom_id res chain seq x y z
N MET A 1 -74.90 -39.78 10.22
CA MET A 1 -74.32 -38.51 10.73
C MET A 1 -73.57 -37.86 9.57
N PHE A 2 -74.13 -36.77 9.07
CA PHE A 2 -73.69 -35.80 8.05
C PHE A 2 -73.31 -36.19 6.59
N PRO A 3 -73.92 -35.50 5.59
CA PRO A 3 -73.62 -35.58 4.16
C PRO A 3 -72.86 -34.34 3.58
N ILE A 4 -72.22 -34.51 2.40
CA ILE A 4 -72.22 -33.66 1.16
C ILE A 4 -71.65 -32.19 1.11
N GLN A 5 -70.86 -31.91 0.03
CA GLN A 5 -70.53 -30.64 -0.72
C GLN A 5 -69.58 -29.59 -0.08
N SER A 6 -68.65 -28.84 -0.73
CA SER A 6 -68.06 -28.68 -2.10
C SER A 6 -66.83 -27.70 -1.98
N PRO A 7 -66.35 -26.92 -3.00
CA PRO A 7 -65.40 -27.23 -4.08
C PRO A 7 -64.17 -26.27 -4.19
N GLY A 8 -63.16 -26.61 -5.00
CA GLY A 8 -62.39 -25.63 -5.81
C GLY A 8 -61.17 -24.92 -5.21
N GLY A 9 -60.06 -24.93 -5.97
CA GLY A 9 -58.83 -24.15 -5.73
C GLY A 9 -57.59 -24.85 -6.30
N PHE A 10 -57.50 -25.02 -7.62
CA PHE A 10 -56.73 -24.15 -8.52
C PHE A 10 -55.20 -24.29 -8.34
N VAL A 11 -54.65 -25.29 -9.05
CA VAL A 11 -53.34 -25.32 -9.72
C VAL A 11 -52.17 -24.54 -9.08
N GLU A 12 -51.36 -25.20 -8.25
CA GLU A 12 -49.93 -24.86 -8.12
C GLU A 12 -49.10 -25.72 -9.08
N LEU A 13 -49.03 -25.29 -10.34
CA LEU A 13 -48.06 -25.76 -11.30
C LEU A 13 -47.48 -24.56 -12.05
N TYR A 14 -46.57 -23.78 -11.46
CA TYR A 14 -45.65 -22.95 -12.25
C TYR A 14 -44.32 -22.67 -11.52
N SER A 15 -43.23 -23.03 -12.22
CA SER A 15 -41.83 -22.56 -12.09
C SER A 15 -40.92 -23.12 -10.99
N LEU A 16 -40.50 -24.38 -11.16
CA LEU A 16 -39.17 -24.87 -10.73
C LEU A 16 -38.08 -24.42 -11.72
N VAL A 17 -37.99 -23.11 -12.00
CA VAL A 17 -36.97 -22.54 -12.90
C VAL A 17 -36.52 -21.20 -12.32
N SER A 18 -35.19 -21.02 -12.22
CA SER A 18 -34.46 -19.79 -11.85
C SER A 18 -34.19 -19.53 -10.36
N ALA A 19 -33.37 -20.38 -9.75
CA ALA A 19 -32.50 -19.96 -8.63
C ALA A 19 -31.19 -20.76 -8.66
N ARG A 20 -30.40 -20.58 -9.73
CA ARG A 20 -28.99 -20.99 -9.81
C ARG A 20 -28.17 -19.86 -10.46
N ASP A 21 -28.32 -18.64 -9.95
CA ASP A 21 -27.46 -17.51 -10.34
C ASP A 21 -26.52 -17.07 -9.21
N ASP A 22 -26.37 -17.88 -8.15
CA ASP A 22 -25.46 -17.58 -7.03
C ASP A 22 -24.12 -18.35 -7.10
N LEU A 23 -23.71 -18.78 -8.30
CA LEU A 23 -22.42 -19.43 -8.48
C LEU A 23 -21.58 -18.68 -9.52
N ILE A 24 -20.59 -17.98 -8.97
CA ILE A 24 -19.31 -17.58 -9.58
C ILE A 24 -19.34 -16.21 -10.28
N PRO A 25 -19.02 -15.11 -9.58
CA PRO A 25 -18.19 -14.09 -10.21
C PRO A 25 -16.82 -14.74 -10.47
N ALA A 26 -16.56 -14.99 -11.75
CA ALA A 26 -15.31 -15.50 -12.28
C ALA A 26 -14.11 -14.78 -11.65
N GLU A 27 -13.10 -15.58 -11.33
CA GLU A 27 -11.80 -15.13 -10.86
C GLU A 27 -11.28 -13.97 -11.70
N VAL A 28 -11.37 -12.76 -11.14
CA VAL A 28 -10.56 -11.64 -11.62
C VAL A 28 -9.12 -11.99 -11.25
N HIS A 29 -8.35 -12.49 -12.21
CA HIS A 29 -6.94 -12.82 -12.01
C HIS A 29 -6.15 -11.56 -11.66
N GLY A 30 -5.86 -11.43 -10.37
CA GLY A 30 -5.24 -10.25 -9.78
C GLY A 30 -6.00 -9.84 -8.52
N SER A 31 -5.91 -10.62 -7.45
CA SER A 31 -6.55 -10.25 -6.19
C SER A 31 -5.90 -8.98 -5.61
N LEU A 32 -6.74 -7.99 -5.31
CA LEU A 32 -6.35 -6.75 -4.62
C LEU A 32 -5.90 -7.01 -3.16
N ALA A 33 -5.99 -8.25 -2.69
CA ALA A 33 -5.65 -8.69 -1.34
C ALA A 33 -4.22 -8.32 -0.89
N ARG A 34 -3.30 -8.02 -1.82
CA ARG A 34 -1.91 -7.63 -1.53
C ARG A 34 -1.65 -6.13 -1.60
N ALA A 35 -2.64 -5.31 -1.95
CA ALA A 35 -2.49 -3.87 -2.02
C ALA A 35 -2.16 -3.30 -0.63
N GLY A 36 -1.09 -2.50 -0.54
CA GLY A 36 -0.71 -1.82 0.71
C GLY A 36 -0.04 -2.68 1.79
N LYS A 37 0.10 -4.00 1.60
CA LYS A 37 0.71 -4.93 2.58
C LYS A 37 2.06 -4.44 3.12
N VAL A 38 2.94 -3.94 2.25
CA VAL A 38 4.29 -3.49 2.64
C VAL A 38 4.25 -2.18 3.44
N LYS A 39 3.29 -1.30 3.17
CA LYS A 39 3.17 -0.01 3.84
C LYS A 39 2.60 -0.15 5.25
N SER A 40 1.74 -1.14 5.51
CA SER A 40 1.21 -1.43 6.85
C SER A 40 2.14 -2.30 7.70
N GLN A 41 2.93 -3.18 7.07
CA GLN A 41 3.90 -4.04 7.78
C GLN A 41 5.16 -3.30 8.24
N THR A 42 5.52 -2.18 7.60
CA THR A 42 6.72 -1.42 7.98
C THR A 42 6.44 -0.59 9.24
N PRO A 43 7.34 -0.63 10.25
CA PRO A 43 7.17 0.18 11.45
C PRO A 43 7.12 1.66 11.09
N LYS A 44 6.14 2.38 11.61
CA LYS A 44 5.97 3.80 11.31
C LYS A 44 6.99 4.62 12.09
N VAL A 45 8.15 4.86 11.47
CA VAL A 45 9.18 5.72 12.05
C VAL A 45 8.76 7.19 11.93
N GLU A 46 8.67 7.88 13.08
CA GLU A 46 8.42 9.31 13.12
C GLU A 46 9.60 10.09 12.54
N LYS A 47 9.30 11.24 11.92
CA LYS A 47 10.35 12.08 11.36
C LYS A 47 11.12 12.74 12.50
N GLN A 48 12.38 12.35 12.65
CA GLN A 48 13.29 13.05 13.56
C GLN A 48 13.45 14.52 13.12
N GLU A 49 13.44 15.42 14.10
CA GLU A 49 13.71 16.83 13.86
C GLU A 49 15.17 17.03 13.43
N LYS A 50 15.37 17.37 12.15
CA LYS A 50 16.68 17.68 11.58
C LYS A 50 16.80 19.19 11.42
N LYS A 51 17.95 19.74 11.81
CA LYS A 51 18.27 21.16 11.63
C LYS A 51 18.09 21.54 10.15
N LYS A 52 17.43 22.67 9.90
CA LYS A 52 17.16 23.16 8.54
C LYS A 52 18.49 23.40 7.82
N THR A 53 18.67 22.74 6.68
CA THR A 53 19.82 23.06 5.82
C THR A 53 19.60 24.43 5.16
N PRO A 54 20.60 25.32 5.14
CA PRO A 54 20.48 26.59 4.45
C PRO A 54 20.22 26.36 2.95
N LYS A 55 19.49 27.28 2.31
CA LYS A 55 19.14 27.23 0.88
C LYS A 55 20.02 28.19 0.06
N GLY A 56 20.05 28.01 -1.26
CA GLY A 56 20.72 28.93 -2.19
C GLY A 56 22.25 29.01 -2.05
N ARG A 57 22.78 30.23 -2.02
CA ARG A 57 24.22 30.53 -2.04
C ARG A 57 24.96 29.96 -0.83
N ALA A 58 24.36 30.03 0.35
CA ALA A 58 24.95 29.47 1.58
C ALA A 58 25.15 27.95 1.47
N LYS A 59 24.19 27.23 0.88
CA LYS A 59 24.33 25.79 0.60
C LYS A 59 25.47 25.50 -0.37
N LYS A 60 25.59 26.30 -1.44
CA LYS A 60 26.66 26.14 -2.44
C LYS A 60 28.06 26.37 -1.82
N ARG A 61 28.22 27.38 -0.95
CA ARG A 61 29.46 27.60 -0.20
C ARG A 61 29.83 26.40 0.69
N LEU A 62 28.87 25.86 1.44
CA LEU A 62 29.09 24.67 2.27
C LEU A 62 29.46 23.44 1.42
N LEU A 63 28.82 23.25 0.27
CA LEU A 63 29.13 22.15 -0.64
C LEU A 63 30.53 22.27 -1.25
N TYR A 64 30.93 23.46 -1.69
CA TYR A 64 32.26 23.71 -2.25
C TYR A 64 33.35 23.41 -1.24
N THR A 65 33.21 23.96 -0.03
CA THR A 65 34.15 23.72 1.08
C THR A 65 34.25 22.23 1.42
N ARG A 66 33.12 21.52 1.50
CA ARG A 66 33.08 20.07 1.81
C ARG A 66 33.57 19.15 0.69
N ARG A 67 33.56 19.58 -0.57
CA ARG A 67 33.91 18.76 -1.74
C ARG A 67 35.35 19.00 -2.20
N PHE A 68 35.83 20.22 -2.09
CA PHE A 68 37.11 20.62 -2.68
C PHE A 68 38.09 21.03 -1.60
N VAL A 69 37.80 22.09 -0.84
CA VAL A 69 38.73 22.62 0.18
C VAL A 69 39.10 21.57 1.23
N ASN A 70 38.12 20.97 1.89
CA ASN A 70 38.39 20.01 2.96
C ASN A 70 38.94 18.66 2.46
N VAL A 71 38.81 18.35 1.18
CA VAL A 71 39.36 17.11 0.60
C VAL A 71 40.84 17.29 0.26
N THR A 72 41.26 18.50 -0.09
CA THR A 72 42.65 18.82 -0.46
C THR A 72 43.51 19.22 0.74
N THR A 73 42.94 19.84 1.78
CA THR A 73 43.70 20.37 2.92
C THR A 73 43.89 19.40 4.08
N LEU A 74 43.10 18.33 4.16
CA LEU A 74 43.18 17.33 5.24
C LEU A 74 43.98 16.10 4.77
N PRO A 75 44.94 15.59 5.55
CA PRO A 75 45.64 14.32 5.25
C PRO A 75 44.64 13.16 5.37
N GLY A 76 44.46 12.39 4.29
CA GLY A 76 43.43 11.33 4.18
C GLY A 76 42.52 11.45 2.94
N GLY A 77 43.07 11.97 1.85
CA GLY A 77 42.36 12.33 0.61
C GLY A 77 41.57 11.20 -0.05
N LYS A 78 40.28 11.09 0.32
CA LYS A 78 39.12 10.75 -0.51
C LYS A 78 37.90 10.70 0.42
N ARG A 79 37.29 11.87 0.69
CA ARG A 79 36.10 11.93 1.55
C ARG A 79 34.95 11.18 0.89
N ARG A 80 34.58 10.02 1.43
CA ARG A 80 33.37 9.29 1.03
C ARG A 80 32.15 10.04 1.55
N MET A 81 31.15 10.23 0.70
CA MET A 81 29.89 10.86 1.09
C MET A 81 28.97 9.78 1.64
N ASN A 82 28.57 9.92 2.90
CA ASN A 82 27.75 8.96 3.64
C ASN A 82 28.40 7.56 3.78
N PRO A 83 29.60 7.45 4.37
CA PRO A 83 30.11 6.14 4.77
C PRO A 83 29.19 5.58 5.85
N ASN A 84 28.84 4.30 5.75
CA ASN A 84 28.23 3.61 6.87
C ASN A 84 29.28 3.59 8.00
N PRO A 85 28.91 3.81 9.28
CA PRO A 85 29.84 3.47 10.35
C PRO A 85 30.24 2.00 10.17
N GLU A 86 31.54 1.73 10.07
CA GLU A 86 32.03 0.35 10.15
C GLU A 86 31.63 -0.20 11.52
N LYS A 87 31.23 -1.48 11.51
CA LYS A 87 30.47 -2.14 12.58
C LYS A 87 31.23 -2.19 13.90
#